data_AF-A0A1F5ZBW0-F1
#
_entry.id   AF-A0A1F5ZBW0-F1
#
_cell.length_a   1.000
_cell.length_b   1.000
_cell.length_c   1.000
_cell.angle_alpha   90.00
_cell.angle_beta   90.00
_cell.angle_gamma   90.00
#
_symmetry.space_group_name_H-M   'P 1'
#
loop_
_entity.id
_entity.type
_entity.pdbx_description
1 polymer ?
#
loop_
_entity_poly.entity_id
_entity_poly.type
_entity_poly.pdbx_seq_one_letter_code
_entity_poly.pdbx_strand_id
1 'polypeptide(L)'
;MPSKKSISGQVNPGIILVVSYFVLFAVNALVITLAHGYFPNQLVLGTTNLTQAWAVILTAGKLALINTFAIPFIRQYELRRGKMLTPSDWMIIYFILNFVGIWLITRFPIQFGTGISAWWVAALLAVVLDVVQGVAMMQIEKMRPKNS
;
A
#
# COMPACT_ATOMS: atom_id res chain seq x y z
N MET A 1 -6.85 -37.15 30.71
CA MET A 1 -7.07 -36.71 29.31
C MET A 1 -6.64 -35.25 29.20
N PRO A 2 -5.56 -34.90 28.47
CA PRO A 2 -5.23 -33.51 28.25
C PRO A 2 -6.29 -32.88 27.32
N SER A 3 -6.90 -31.80 27.81
CA SER A 3 -7.80 -30.93 27.07
C SER A 3 -7.15 -30.52 25.74
N LYS A 4 -7.82 -30.81 24.62
CA LYS A 4 -7.54 -30.20 23.32
C LYS A 4 -7.71 -28.70 23.48
N LYS A 5 -6.63 -27.98 23.81
CA LYS A 5 -6.54 -26.53 23.63
C LYS A 5 -6.91 -26.29 22.17
N SER A 6 -8.09 -25.73 21.93
CA SER A 6 -8.44 -25.25 20.60
C SER A 6 -7.33 -24.27 20.21
N ILE A 7 -6.72 -24.51 19.06
CA ILE A 7 -5.87 -23.53 18.38
C ILE A 7 -6.83 -22.44 17.89
N SER A 8 -7.43 -21.71 18.82
CA SER A 8 -8.34 -20.62 18.54
C SER A 8 -7.49 -19.41 18.17
N GLY A 9 -7.08 -19.42 16.90
CA GLY A 9 -6.98 -18.25 16.05
C GLY A 9 -6.35 -16.99 16.62
N GLN A 10 -5.23 -17.03 17.34
CA GLN A 10 -4.44 -15.82 17.51
C GLN A 10 -3.66 -15.57 16.23
N VAL A 11 -4.19 -14.75 15.33
CA VAL A 11 -3.49 -14.36 14.11
C VAL A 11 -2.23 -13.60 14.51
N ASN A 12 -1.07 -14.19 14.20
CA ASN A 12 0.24 -13.61 14.50
C ASN A 12 0.34 -12.21 13.84
N PRO A 13 0.62 -11.14 14.60
CA PRO A 13 0.76 -9.79 14.07
C PRO A 13 1.75 -9.69 12.89
N GLY A 14 2.80 -10.52 12.88
CA GLY A 14 3.75 -10.60 11.78
C GLY A 14 3.13 -11.14 10.49
N ILE A 15 2.24 -12.14 10.58
CA ILE A 15 1.52 -12.69 9.42
C ILE A 15 0.59 -11.64 8.82
N ILE A 16 -0.07 -10.81 9.64
CA ILE A 16 -0.93 -9.72 9.15
C ILE A 16 -0.14 -8.75 8.28
N LEU A 17 1.06 -8.35 8.72
CA LEU A 17 1.91 -7.46 7.92
C LEU A 17 2.32 -8.08 6.58
N VAL A 18 2.65 -9.37 6.58
CA VAL A 18 3.00 -10.08 5.34
C VAL A 18 1.81 -10.16 4.39
N VAL A 19 0.63 -10.52 4.89
CA VAL A 19 -0.60 -10.56 4.08
C VAL A 19 -0.96 -9.17 3.55
N SER A 20 -0.91 -8.14 4.40
CA SER A 20 -1.12 -6.75 3.98
C SER A 20 -0.15 -6.34 2.88
N TYR A 21 1.14 -6.70 2.99
CA TYR A 21 2.11 -6.40 1.95
C TYR A 21 1.72 -6.99 0.60
N PHE A 22 1.39 -8.29 0.54
CA PHE A 22 1.04 -8.94 -0.73
C PHE A 22 -0.28 -8.44 -1.31
N VAL A 23 -1.27 -8.14 -0.47
CA VAL A 23 -2.54 -7.56 -0.92
C VAL A 23 -2.33 -6.15 -1.46
N LEU A 24 -1.60 -5.29 -0.73
CA LEU A 24 -1.27 -3.95 -1.20
C LEU A 24 -0.41 -3.99 -2.47
N PHE A 25 0.52 -4.95 -2.58
CA PHE A 25 1.31 -5.16 -3.78
C PHE A 25 0.42 -5.44 -4.99
N ALA A 26 -0.50 -6.41 -4.87
CA ALA A 26 -1.41 -6.76 -5.95
C ALA A 26 -2.33 -5.60 -6.35
N VAL A 27 -2.88 -4.88 -5.37
CA VAL A 27 -3.69 -3.67 -5.59
C VAL A 27 -2.88 -2.60 -6.31
N ASN A 28 -1.67 -2.32 -5.85
CA ASN A 28 -0.80 -1.30 -6.45
C ASN A 28 -0.43 -1.66 -7.88
N ALA A 29 -0.05 -2.91 -8.13
CA ALA A 29 0.31 -3.40 -9.46
C ALA A 29 -0.87 -3.25 -10.44
N LEU A 30 -2.08 -3.61 -10.00
CA LEU A 30 -3.29 -3.45 -10.79
C LEU A 30 -3.56 -1.98 -11.12
N VAL A 31 -3.56 -1.10 -10.10
CA VAL A 31 -3.86 0.33 -10.28
C VAL A 31 -2.83 0.99 -11.18
N ILE A 32 -1.53 0.72 -10.99
CA ILE A 32 -0.45 1.29 -11.82
C ILE A 32 -0.58 0.82 -13.28
N THR A 33 -0.87 -0.46 -13.49
CA THR A 33 -1.03 -1.01 -14.85
C THR A 33 -2.21 -0.38 -15.57
N LEU A 34 -3.35 -0.25 -14.88
CA LEU A 34 -4.53 0.44 -15.43
C LEU A 34 -4.23 1.92 -15.70
N ALA A 35 -3.59 2.60 -14.76
CA ALA A 35 -3.24 4.01 -14.92
C ALA A 35 -2.34 4.27 -16.13
N HIS A 36 -1.41 3.37 -16.43
CA HIS A 36 -0.57 3.48 -17.62
C HIS A 36 -1.38 3.31 -18.91
N GLY A 37 -2.38 2.43 -18.91
CA GLY A 37 -3.32 2.29 -20.02
C GLY A 37 -4.17 3.55 -20.27
N TYR A 38 -4.61 4.23 -19.22
CA TYR A 38 -5.42 5.46 -19.33
C TYR A 38 -4.59 6.72 -19.58
N PHE A 39 -3.36 6.80 -19.05
CA PHE A 39 -2.49 7.98 -19.09
C PHE A 39 -1.07 7.65 -19.60
N PRO A 40 -0.91 7.05 -20.79
CA PRO A 40 0.40 6.59 -21.26
C PRO A 40 1.40 7.73 -21.50
N ASN A 41 0.91 8.94 -21.80
CA ASN A 41 1.75 10.12 -22.03
C ASN A 41 2.23 10.76 -20.72
N GLN A 42 1.57 10.46 -19.59
CA GLN A 42 1.85 11.10 -18.31
C GLN A 42 2.45 10.13 -17.28
N LEU A 43 2.17 8.83 -17.39
CA LEU A 43 2.75 7.77 -16.59
C LEU A 43 3.53 6.82 -17.51
N VAL A 44 4.84 6.99 -17.54
CA VAL A 44 5.74 6.14 -18.33
C VAL A 44 6.21 4.98 -17.47
N LEU A 45 6.06 3.76 -18.00
CA LEU A 45 6.54 2.54 -17.39
C LEU A 45 7.58 1.88 -18.31
N GLY A 46 8.69 1.48 -17.71
CA GLY A 46 9.87 0.97 -18.41
C GLY A 46 10.88 2.06 -18.75
N THR A 47 12.11 1.63 -18.98
CA THR A 47 13.21 2.42 -19.53
C THR A 47 13.96 1.55 -20.55
N THR A 48 15.05 2.06 -21.11
CA THR A 48 15.95 1.27 -21.96
C THR A 48 16.51 0.03 -21.26
N ASN A 49 16.58 0.05 -19.92
CA ASN A 49 17.19 -1.03 -19.12
C ASN A 49 16.17 -1.84 -18.32
N LEU A 50 14.94 -1.35 -18.17
CA LEU A 50 13.89 -1.96 -17.36
C LEU A 50 12.64 -2.20 -18.20
N THR A 51 12.15 -3.43 -18.19
CA THR A 51 10.87 -3.73 -18.83
C THR A 51 9.72 -3.06 -18.07
N GLN A 52 8.60 -2.85 -18.77
CA GLN A 52 7.37 -2.33 -18.17
C GLN A 52 6.92 -3.20 -16.98
N ALA A 53 6.98 -4.52 -17.10
CA ALA A 53 6.62 -5.43 -16.02
C ALA A 53 7.50 -5.24 -14.78
N TRP A 54 8.81 -5.08 -14.98
CA TRP A 54 9.74 -4.80 -13.88
C TRP A 54 9.48 -3.44 -13.23
N ALA A 55 9.16 -2.41 -14.01
CA ALA A 55 8.78 -1.11 -13.48
C ALA A 55 7.54 -1.19 -12.57
N VAL A 56 6.52 -1.95 -12.99
CA VAL A 56 5.32 -2.19 -12.17
C VAL A 56 5.68 -2.90 -10.88
N ILE A 57 6.46 -3.99 -10.95
CA ILE A 57 6.87 -4.76 -9.76
C ILE A 57 7.62 -3.88 -8.76
N LEU A 58 8.59 -3.09 -9.24
CA LEU A 58 9.40 -2.22 -8.38
C LEU A 58 8.56 -1.12 -7.72
N THR A 59 7.70 -0.46 -8.49
CA THR A 59 6.85 0.63 -7.97
C THR A 59 5.78 0.09 -7.03
N ALA A 60 5.07 -0.97 -7.42
CA ALA A 60 4.04 -1.60 -6.60
C ALA A 60 4.62 -2.15 -5.29
N GLY A 61 5.78 -2.82 -5.37
CA GLY A 61 6.53 -3.33 -4.23
C GLY A 61 6.96 -2.24 -3.26
N LYS A 62 7.53 -1.15 -3.76
CA LYS A 62 7.93 -0.02 -2.91
C LYS A 62 6.76 0.65 -2.23
N LEU A 63 5.68 0.92 -2.95
CA LEU A 63 4.46 1.50 -2.35
C LEU A 63 3.86 0.57 -1.31
N ALA A 64 3.80 -0.73 -1.58
CA ALA A 64 3.30 -1.73 -0.63
C ALA A 64 4.19 -1.81 0.62
N LEU A 65 5.52 -1.75 0.47
CA LEU A 65 6.46 -1.68 1.58
C LEU A 65 6.26 -0.42 2.42
N ILE A 66 6.21 0.75 1.79
CA ILE A 66 6.00 2.04 2.47
C ILE A 66 4.73 1.97 3.33
N ASN A 67 3.62 1.55 2.74
CA ASN A 67 2.33 1.49 3.42
C ASN A 67 2.32 0.43 4.53
N THR A 68 2.86 -0.76 4.28
CA THR A 68 2.92 -1.82 5.29
C THR A 68 3.82 -1.44 6.47
N PHE A 69 4.96 -0.82 6.21
CA PHE A 69 5.88 -0.37 7.26
C PHE A 69 5.33 0.80 8.05
N ALA A 70 4.51 1.66 7.46
CA ALA A 70 3.86 2.75 8.18
C ALA A 70 2.89 2.25 9.27
N ILE A 71 2.20 1.12 9.06
CA ILE A 71 1.21 0.57 10.00
C ILE A 71 1.73 0.46 11.45
N PRO A 72 2.85 -0.22 11.75
CA PRO A 72 3.36 -0.31 13.13
C PRO A 72 3.78 1.04 13.70
N PHE A 73 4.33 1.97 12.90
CA PHE A 73 4.70 3.30 13.38
C PHE A 73 3.46 4.13 13.75
N ILE A 74 2.41 4.08 12.93
CA ILE A 74 1.15 4.79 13.20
C ILE A 74 0.49 4.22 14.46
N ARG A 75 0.46 2.90 14.63
CA ARG A 75 -0.06 2.26 15.85
C ARG A 75 0.73 2.61 17.10
N GLN A 76 2.06 2.67 17.01
CA GLN A 76 2.91 3.15 18.10
C GLN A 76 2.59 4.61 18.46
N TYR A 77 2.31 5.45 17.46
CA TYR A 77 1.90 6.83 17.67
C TYR A 77 0.52 6.95 18.36
N GLU A 78 -0.47 6.13 17.96
CA GLU A 78 -1.79 6.03 18.63
C GLU A 78 -1.65 5.68 20.11
N LEU A 79 -0.82 4.66 20.42
CA LEU A 79 -0.57 4.21 21.79
C LEU A 79 0.04 5.32 22.65
N ARG A 80 0.98 6.10 22.11
CA ARG A 80 1.60 7.22 22.83
C ARG A 80 0.64 8.39 23.07
N ARG A 81 -0.31 8.62 22.16
CA ARG A 81 -1.29 9.70 22.26
C ARG A 81 -2.54 9.32 23.07
N GLY A 82 -2.72 8.04 23.38
CA GLY A 82 -3.91 7.53 24.07
C GLY A 82 -5.21 7.75 23.27
N LYS A 83 -5.11 7.95 21.95
CA LYS A 83 -6.24 8.20 21.06
C LYS A 83 -6.10 7.32 19.82
N MET A 84 -7.13 6.53 19.54
CA MET A 84 -7.22 5.79 18.28
C MET A 84 -7.57 6.76 17.15
N LEU A 85 -6.93 6.59 16.00
CA LEU A 85 -7.23 7.39 14.82
C LEU A 85 -8.59 6.99 14.26
N THR A 86 -9.30 7.99 13.75
CA THR A 86 -10.55 7.75 13.04
C THR A 86 -10.27 7.15 11.66
N PRO A 87 -11.26 6.51 11.01
CA PRO A 87 -11.12 6.05 9.63
C PRO A 87 -10.69 7.17 8.68
N SER A 88 -11.17 8.40 8.91
CA SER A 88 -10.80 9.58 8.12
C SER A 88 -9.32 9.95 8.29
N ASP A 89 -8.78 9.83 9.49
CA ASP A 89 -7.35 10.09 9.74
C ASP A 89 -6.47 9.05 9.03
N TRP A 90 -6.87 7.77 9.06
CA TRP A 90 -6.16 6.71 8.34
C TRP A 90 -6.15 6.95 6.84
N MET A 91 -7.27 7.36 6.26
CA MET A 91 -7.39 7.73 4.85
C MET A 91 -6.45 8.89 4.49
N ILE A 92 -6.42 9.94 5.32
CA ILE A 92 -5.50 11.07 5.10
C ILE A 92 -4.03 10.62 5.15
N ILE A 93 -3.67 9.75 6.10
CA ILE A 93 -2.30 9.24 6.22
C ILE A 93 -1.93 8.41 4.99
N TYR A 94 -2.77 7.46 4.56
CA TYR A 94 -2.50 6.65 3.38
C TYR A 94 -2.46 7.49 2.10
N PHE A 95 -3.33 8.49 1.96
CA PHE A 95 -3.24 9.47 0.87
C PHE A 95 -1.87 10.17 0.83
N ILE A 96 -1.40 10.67 1.97
CA ILE A 96 -0.08 11.32 2.07
C ILE A 96 1.05 10.34 1.72
N LEU A 97 1.01 9.12 2.28
CA LEU A 97 2.02 8.10 2.01
C LEU A 97 2.05 7.69 0.54
N ASN A 98 0.88 7.51 -0.08
CA ASN A 98 0.77 7.18 -1.49
C ASN A 98 1.27 8.35 -2.37
N PHE A 99 0.87 9.58 -2.07
CA PHE A 99 1.29 10.75 -2.84
C PHE A 99 2.80 10.96 -2.76
N VAL A 100 3.35 11.01 -1.55
CA VAL A 100 4.79 11.18 -1.33
C VAL A 100 5.57 9.98 -1.88
N GLY A 101 5.06 8.76 -1.68
CA GLY A 101 5.67 7.54 -2.21
C GLY A 101 5.74 7.54 -3.73
N ILE A 102 4.63 7.81 -4.41
CA ILE A 102 4.59 7.93 -5.88
C ILE A 102 5.52 9.04 -6.35
N TRP A 103 5.45 10.21 -5.72
CA TRP A 103 6.26 11.36 -6.10
C TRP A 103 7.76 11.05 -5.98
N LEU A 104 8.21 10.45 -4.88
CA LEU A 104 9.60 10.08 -4.69
C LEU A 104 10.03 8.99 -5.68
N ILE A 105 9.25 7.93 -5.87
CA ILE A 105 9.60 6.85 -6.81
C ILE A 105 9.74 7.40 -8.23
N THR A 106 8.82 8.25 -8.65
CA THR A 106 8.80 8.79 -10.01
C THR A 106 9.90 9.80 -10.31
N ARG A 107 10.60 10.29 -9.28
CA ARG A 107 11.79 11.15 -9.41
C ARG A 107 13.08 10.38 -9.69
N PHE A 108 13.04 9.05 -9.55
CA PHE A 108 14.17 8.18 -9.86
C PHE A 108 13.77 7.16 -10.97
N PRO A 109 13.36 7.65 -12.16
CA PRO A 109 12.84 6.79 -13.22
C PRO A 109 13.91 5.85 -13.79
N ILE A 110 15.19 6.24 -13.74
CA ILE A 110 16.31 5.40 -14.18
C ILE A 110 16.41 4.14 -13.33
N GLN A 111 16.16 4.26 -12.01
CA GLN A 111 16.28 3.17 -11.05
C GLN A 111 15.01 2.33 -10.96
N PHE A 112 13.83 2.96 -11.04
CA PHE A 112 12.54 2.30 -10.76
C PHE A 112 11.69 2.06 -12.00
N GLY A 113 12.15 2.53 -13.16
CA GLY A 113 11.46 2.34 -14.43
C GLY A 113 10.12 3.05 -14.51
N THR A 114 9.77 3.93 -13.57
CA THR A 114 8.48 4.61 -13.52
C THR A 114 8.70 6.11 -13.47
N GLY A 115 8.09 6.85 -14.39
CA GLY A 115 8.16 8.30 -14.46
C GLY A 115 6.76 8.90 -14.56
N ILE A 116 6.53 9.99 -13.82
CA ILE A 116 5.32 10.80 -13.95
C ILE A 116 5.73 12.21 -14.37
N SER A 117 5.17 12.69 -15.48
CA SER A 117 5.47 14.04 -15.99
C SER A 117 4.66 15.14 -15.31
N ALA A 118 3.45 14.82 -14.82
CA ALA A 118 2.52 15.78 -14.26
C ALA A 118 2.14 15.48 -12.80
N TRP A 119 2.33 16.45 -11.91
CA TRP A 119 2.06 16.30 -10.48
C TRP A 119 0.61 15.94 -10.15
N TRP A 120 -0.35 16.42 -10.95
CA TRP A 120 -1.76 16.11 -10.76
C TRP A 120 -2.07 14.63 -11.02
N VAL A 121 -1.29 13.93 -11.87
CA VAL A 121 -1.44 12.49 -12.09
C VAL A 121 -0.97 11.71 -10.87
N ALA A 122 0.12 12.15 -10.22
CA ALA A 122 0.54 11.56 -8.95
C ALA A 122 -0.51 11.77 -7.85
N ALA A 123 -1.12 12.96 -7.78
CA ALA A 123 -2.22 13.24 -6.84
C ALA A 123 -3.45 12.36 -7.11
N LEU A 124 -3.88 12.26 -8.37
CA LEU A 124 -5.00 11.41 -8.77
C LEU A 124 -4.74 9.94 -8.44
N LEU A 125 -3.54 9.43 -8.74
CA LEU A 125 -3.15 8.06 -8.41
C LEU A 125 -3.13 7.82 -6.90
N ALA A 126 -2.69 8.81 -6.11
CA ALA A 126 -2.71 8.70 -4.67
C ALA A 126 -4.13 8.58 -4.11
N VAL A 127 -5.09 9.35 -4.64
CA VAL A 127 -6.51 9.22 -4.25
C VAL A 127 -7.06 7.85 -4.63
N VAL A 128 -6.82 7.39 -5.87
CA VAL A 128 -7.32 6.09 -6.33
C VAL A 128 -6.72 4.94 -5.50
N LEU A 129 -5.41 4.98 -5.25
CA LEU A 129 -4.74 3.99 -4.42
C LEU A 129 -5.28 4.00 -3.00
N ASP A 130 -5.45 5.17 -2.38
CA ASP A 130 -5.96 5.30 -1.02
C ASP A 130 -7.35 4.64 -0.88
N VAL A 131 -8.28 4.92 -1.81
CA VAL A 131 -9.60 4.29 -1.82
C VAL A 131 -9.52 2.77 -1.99
N VAL A 132 -8.79 2.28 -2.99
CA VAL A 132 -8.74 0.84 -3.30
C VAL A 132 -7.99 0.06 -2.22
N GLN A 133 -6.89 0.60 -1.71
CA GLN A 133 -6.13 0.02 -0.60
C GLN A 133 -6.97 0.04 0.69
N GLY A 134 -7.68 1.13 0.98
CA GLY A 134 -8.57 1.23 2.13
C GLY A 134 -9.64 0.13 2.12
N VAL A 135 -10.31 -0.06 0.96
CA VAL A 135 -11.26 -1.17 0.78
C VAL A 135 -10.59 -2.53 0.99
N ALA A 136 -9.40 -2.76 0.43
CA ALA A 136 -8.68 -4.02 0.58
C ALA A 136 -8.31 -4.29 2.06
N MET A 137 -7.84 -3.28 2.78
CA MET A 137 -7.46 -3.39 4.18
C MET A 137 -8.66 -3.65 5.09
N MET A 138 -9.82 -3.03 4.82
CA MET A 138 -11.06 -3.34 5.55
C MET A 138 -11.46 -4.82 5.41
N GLN A 139 -11.22 -5.44 4.25
CA GLN A 139 -11.49 -6.87 4.08
C GLN A 139 -10.51 -7.73 4.89
N ILE A 140 -9.24 -7.34 4.97
CA ILE A 140 -8.24 -8.02 5.81
C ILE A 140 -8.61 -7.89 7.30
N GLU A 141 -9.06 -6.72 7.74
CA GLU A 141 -9.46 -6.50 9.12
C GLU A 141 -10.67 -7.35 9.54
N LYS A 142 -11.64 -7.58 8.63
CA LYS A 142 -12.74 -8.51 8.90
C LYS A 142 -12.28 -9.95 9.13
N MET A 143 -11.15 -10.35 8.56
CA MET A 143 -10.55 -11.67 8.78
C MET A 143 -9.76 -11.75 10.10
N ARG A 144 -9.54 -10.62 10.78
CA ARG A 144 -8.90 -10.62 12.09
C ARG A 144 -9.93 -11.10 13.14
N PRO A 145 -9.64 -12.17 13.88
CA PRO A 145 -10.52 -12.60 14.95
C PRO A 145 -10.64 -11.49 15.97
N LYS A 146 -11.88 -11.06 16.23
CA LYS A 146 -12.21 -10.15 17.32
C LYS A 146 -11.90 -10.91 18.61
N ASN A 147 -10.84 -10.51 19.31
CA ASN A 147 -10.73 -10.81 20.72
C ASN A 147 -11.82 -9.98 21.40
N SER A 148 -13.01 -10.56 21.56
CA SER A 148 -14.01 -10.07 22.50
C SER A 148 -13.62 -10.45 23.92
#